data_AF-A0A359B007-F1
#
_entry.id   AF-A0A359B007-F1
#
_cell.length_a   1.000
_cell.length_b   1.000
_cell.length_c   1.000
_cell.angle_alpha   90.00
_cell.angle_beta   90.00
_cell.angle_gamma   90.00
#
_symmetry.space_group_name_H-M   'P 1'
#
loop_
_entity.id
_entity.type
_entity.pdbx_description
1 polymer ?
#
loop_
_entity_poly.entity_id
_entity_poly.type
_entity_poly.pdbx_seq_one_letter_code
_entity_poly.pdbx_strand_id
1 'polypeptide(L)'
;MIAESREKISRKHIGRNVQRVRTYFGIKQEVLAADLGISQSEVSKIENQDEIEEGLLSRIAGVLGVSPEVIKDFDSEKAIYNINNIRDNTFEEGSTSIAQQFNPIDKIIELYERL
;
A
#
# COMPACT_ATOMS: atom_id res chain seq x y z
N MET A 1 22.76 -24.23 -27.79
CA MET A 1 21.43 -24.09 -27.16
C MET A 1 21.51 -22.86 -26.28
N ILE A 2 20.74 -21.83 -26.63
CA ILE A 2 20.82 -20.50 -26.01
C ILE A 2 20.15 -20.59 -24.65
N ALA A 3 20.84 -20.10 -23.62
CA ALA A 3 20.33 -20.00 -22.26
C ALA A 3 19.24 -18.92 -22.20
N GLU A 4 17.99 -19.32 -22.45
CA GLU A 4 16.81 -18.56 -22.05
C GLU A 4 16.65 -18.68 -20.54
N SER A 5 17.39 -17.86 -19.79
CA SER A 5 17.18 -17.76 -18.35
C SER A 5 17.17 -16.31 -17.92
N ARG A 6 15.99 -15.94 -17.40
CA ARG A 6 15.67 -14.78 -16.55
C ARG A 6 15.11 -13.53 -17.24
N GLU A 7 14.08 -13.70 -18.04
CA GLU A 7 12.98 -12.73 -17.98
C GLU A 7 11.95 -13.27 -17.00
N LYS A 8 12.28 -13.23 -15.69
CA LYS A 8 11.24 -13.29 -14.67
C LYS A 8 10.57 -11.92 -14.74
N ILE A 9 9.73 -11.72 -15.76
CA ILE A 9 8.76 -10.63 -15.81
C ILE A 9 8.09 -10.75 -14.46
N SER A 10 8.43 -9.83 -13.55
CA SER A 10 7.81 -9.74 -12.24
C SER A 10 6.37 -9.36 -12.50
N ARG A 11 5.52 -10.32 -12.88
CA ARG A 11 4.09 -10.15 -12.96
C ARG A 11 3.69 -9.65 -11.58
N LYS A 12 3.30 -8.39 -11.51
CA LYS A 12 2.96 -7.75 -10.25
C LYS A 12 1.77 -8.52 -9.70
N HIS A 13 1.98 -9.20 -8.58
CA HIS A 13 0.92 -9.97 -7.94
C HIS A 13 -0.04 -8.99 -7.25
N ILE A 14 -1.16 -8.69 -7.91
CA ILE A 14 -2.09 -7.65 -7.50
C ILE A 14 -2.73 -7.97 -6.14
N GLY A 15 -3.07 -9.24 -5.88
CA GLY A 15 -3.55 -9.66 -4.56
C GLY A 15 -2.57 -9.36 -3.41
N ARG A 16 -1.26 -9.56 -3.64
CA ARG A 16 -0.23 -9.26 -2.66
C ARG A 16 -0.10 -7.76 -2.42
N ASN A 17 -0.35 -6.96 -3.45
CA ASN A 17 -0.41 -5.51 -3.32
C ASN A 17 -1.64 -5.06 -2.54
N VAL A 18 -2.82 -5.66 -2.77
CA VAL A 18 -4.01 -5.44 -1.93
C VAL A 18 -3.69 -5.73 -0.46
N GLN A 19 -3.05 -6.87 -0.18
CA GLN A 19 -2.63 -7.23 1.17
C GLN A 19 -1.74 -6.15 1.79
N ARG A 20 -0.72 -5.69 1.06
CA ARG A 20 0.24 -4.69 1.55
C ARG A 20 -0.42 -3.35 1.81
N VAL A 21 -1.21 -2.84 0.87
CA VAL A 21 -1.96 -1.59 1.02
C VAL A 21 -2.90 -1.68 2.21
N ARG A 22 -3.66 -2.78 2.33
CA ARG A 22 -4.53 -3.01 3.48
C ARG A 22 -3.76 -2.97 4.81
N THR A 23 -2.63 -3.69 4.90
CA THR A 23 -1.81 -3.70 6.12
C THR A 23 -1.17 -2.34 6.41
N TYR A 24 -0.84 -1.56 5.37
CA TYR A 24 -0.31 -0.21 5.51
C TYR A 24 -1.32 0.71 6.21
N PHE A 25 -2.61 0.58 5.90
CA PHE A 25 -3.69 1.28 6.58
C PHE A 25 -4.11 0.64 7.93
N GLY A 26 -3.44 -0.44 8.38
CA GLY A 26 -3.78 -1.11 9.63
C GLY A 26 -5.14 -1.84 9.60
N ILE A 27 -5.72 -2.05 8.42
CA ILE A 27 -7.03 -2.66 8.25
C ILE A 27 -6.89 -4.18 8.36
N LYS A 28 -7.73 -4.83 9.18
CA LYS A 28 -7.79 -6.29 9.26
C LYS A 28 -8.57 -6.88 8.09
N GLN A 29 -8.27 -8.12 7.69
CA GLN A 29 -9.01 -8.80 6.61
C GLN A 29 -10.52 -8.89 6.90
N GLU A 30 -10.90 -9.13 8.15
CA GLU A 30 -12.30 -9.19 8.59
C GLU A 30 -13.06 -7.87 8.37
N VAL A 31 -12.38 -6.72 8.53
CA VAL A 31 -12.96 -5.39 8.32
C VAL A 31 -13.15 -5.13 6.83
N LEU A 32 -12.11 -5.36 6.03
CA LEU A 32 -12.20 -5.24 4.57
C LEU A 32 -13.28 -6.17 3.99
N ALA A 33 -13.41 -7.38 4.53
CA ALA A 33 -14.43 -8.33 4.13
C ALA A 33 -15.84 -7.81 4.43
N ALA A 34 -16.05 -7.27 5.63
CA ALA A 34 -17.32 -6.68 6.03
C ALA A 34 -17.74 -5.53 5.11
N ASP A 35 -16.83 -4.61 4.81
CA ASP A 35 -17.09 -3.46 3.93
C ASP A 35 -17.35 -3.86 2.47
N LEU A 36 -16.74 -4.96 2.01
CA LEU A 36 -16.98 -5.54 0.69
C LEU A 36 -18.24 -6.42 0.62
N GLY A 37 -18.83 -6.75 1.77
CA GLY A 37 -19.95 -7.68 1.87
C GLY A 37 -19.59 -9.13 1.52
N ILE A 38 -18.35 -9.55 1.77
CA ILE A 38 -17.84 -10.91 1.47
C ILE A 38 -17.24 -11.54 2.74
N SER A 39 -16.85 -12.81 2.69
CA SER A 39 -16.19 -13.47 3.83
C SER A 39 -14.71 -13.11 3.94
N GLN A 40 -14.17 -13.17 5.17
CA GLN A 40 -12.72 -13.02 5.41
C GLN A 40 -11.90 -14.07 4.61
N SER A 41 -12.45 -15.27 4.42
CA SER A 41 -11.83 -16.31 3.61
C SER A 41 -11.74 -15.93 2.12
N GLU A 42 -12.73 -15.22 1.60
CA GLU A 42 -12.72 -14.71 0.23
C GLU A 42 -11.70 -13.58 0.07
N VAL A 43 -11.60 -12.65 1.03
CA VAL A 43 -10.52 -11.65 1.05
C VAL A 43 -9.15 -12.34 1.05
N SER A 44 -8.96 -13.37 1.87
CA SER A 44 -7.71 -14.13 1.88
C SER A 44 -7.43 -14.82 0.55
N LYS A 45 -8.45 -15.30 -0.18
CA LYS A 45 -8.27 -15.86 -1.53
C LYS A 45 -7.86 -14.76 -2.50
N ILE A 46 -8.54 -13.62 -2.48
CA ILE A 46 -8.24 -12.45 -3.32
C ILE A 46 -6.79 -11.98 -3.13
N GLU A 47 -6.32 -11.90 -1.89
CA GLU A 47 -4.94 -11.51 -1.59
C GLU A 47 -3.87 -12.49 -2.12
N ASN A 48 -4.24 -13.75 -2.38
CA ASN A 48 -3.37 -14.77 -2.96
C ASN A 48 -3.55 -14.91 -4.48
N GLN A 49 -4.36 -14.08 -5.14
CA GLN A 49 -4.51 -14.08 -6.59
C GLN A 49 -3.48 -13.16 -7.26
N ASP A 50 -2.81 -13.68 -8.29
CA ASP A 50 -1.86 -12.91 -9.11
C ASP A 50 -2.56 -11.73 -9.82
N GLU A 51 -3.77 -11.95 -10.30
CA GLU A 51 -4.61 -10.98 -11.01
C GLU A 51 -5.99 -10.86 -10.34
N ILE A 52 -6.55 -9.66 -10.36
CA ILE A 52 -7.88 -9.35 -9.82
C ILE A 52 -8.67 -8.64 -10.92
N GLU A 53 -9.94 -9.03 -11.09
CA GLU A 53 -10.84 -8.36 -12.03
C GLU A 53 -10.94 -6.85 -11.71
N GLU A 54 -10.89 -6.00 -12.73
CA GLU A 54 -10.93 -4.54 -12.60
C GLU A 54 -12.10 -4.03 -11.76
N GLY A 55 -13.29 -4.61 -11.92
CA GLY A 55 -14.47 -4.22 -11.14
C GLY A 55 -14.31 -4.53 -9.64
N LEU A 56 -13.75 -5.68 -9.31
CA LEU A 56 -13.46 -6.06 -7.92
C LEU A 56 -12.33 -5.21 -7.33
N LEU A 57 -11.26 -5.00 -8.10
CA LEU A 57 -10.15 -4.15 -7.69
C LEU A 57 -10.60 -2.71 -7.42
N SER A 58 -11.49 -2.17 -8.25
CA SER A 58 -12.07 -0.84 -8.06
C SER A 58 -12.88 -0.74 -6.77
N ARG A 59 -13.67 -1.77 -6.46
CA ARG A 59 -14.41 -1.84 -5.17
C ARG A 59 -13.47 -1.90 -3.98
N ILE A 60 -12.44 -2.74 -4.04
CA ILE A 60 -11.41 -2.85 -2.99
C ILE A 60 -10.71 -1.50 -2.79
N ALA A 61 -10.30 -0.85 -3.87
CA ALA A 61 -9.66 0.46 -3.83
C ALA A 61 -10.56 1.52 -3.20
N GLY A 62 -11.86 1.51 -3.56
CA GLY A 62 -12.86 2.40 -2.97
C GLY A 62 -13.02 2.23 -1.46
N VAL A 63 -13.06 0.99 -0.96
CA VAL A 63 -13.09 0.70 0.48
C VAL A 63 -11.81 1.15 1.18
N LEU A 64 -10.66 0.93 0.55
CA LEU A 64 -9.35 1.35 1.08
C LEU A 64 -9.07 2.85 0.91
N GLY A 65 -9.95 3.61 0.25
CA GLY A 65 -9.79 5.05 0.03
C GLY A 65 -8.65 5.43 -0.93
N VAL A 66 -8.27 4.53 -1.84
CA VAL A 66 -7.19 4.74 -2.83
C VAL A 66 -7.68 4.52 -4.25
N SER A 67 -6.87 4.90 -5.25
CA SER A 67 -7.17 4.55 -6.64
C SER A 67 -6.73 3.11 -6.97
N PRO A 68 -7.37 2.43 -7.94
CA PRO A 68 -6.95 1.09 -8.38
C PRO A 68 -5.49 1.05 -8.84
N GLU A 69 -5.01 2.13 -9.46
CA GLU A 69 -3.64 2.30 -9.95
C GLU A 69 -2.65 2.26 -8.79
N VAL A 70 -2.97 2.87 -7.63
CA VAL A 70 -2.13 2.81 -6.42
C VAL A 70 -1.89 1.37 -5.99
N ILE A 71 -2.90 0.50 -6.10
CA ILE A 71 -2.77 -0.92 -5.78
C ILE A 71 -1.94 -1.65 -6.85
N LYS A 72 -2.18 -1.38 -8.13
CA LYS A 72 -1.43 -2.01 -9.24
C LYS A 72 0.05 -1.66 -9.23
N ASP A 73 0.36 -0.40 -8.93
CA ASP A 73 1.72 0.13 -8.91
C ASP A 73 2.37 0.09 -7.53
N PHE A 74 1.69 -0.50 -6.54
CA PHE A 74 2.24 -0.66 -5.20
C PHE A 74 3.54 -1.47 -5.27
N ASP A 75 4.63 -0.81 -4.90
CA ASP A 75 5.96 -1.40 -4.83
C ASP A 75 6.42 -1.35 -3.37
N SER A 76 6.54 -2.53 -2.77
CA SER A 76 7.00 -2.66 -1.39
C SER A 76 8.41 -2.13 -1.19
N GLU A 77 9.30 -2.18 -2.19
CA GLU A 77 10.67 -1.68 -2.02
C GLU A 77 10.71 -0.14 -1.95
N LYS A 78 9.88 0.55 -2.74
CA LYS A 78 9.69 2.01 -2.61
C LYS A 78 9.02 2.40 -1.29
N ALA A 79 8.05 1.61 -0.82
CA ALA A 79 7.40 1.87 0.47
C ALA A 79 8.35 1.64 1.66
N ILE A 80 9.24 0.64 1.58
CA ILE A 80 10.28 0.36 2.59
C ILE A 80 11.39 1.41 2.57
N TYR A 81 11.77 1.97 1.41
CA TYR A 81 12.77 3.04 1.33
C TYR A 81 12.35 4.28 2.15
N ASN A 82 11.05 4.61 2.18
CA ASN A 82 10.53 5.67 3.05
C ASN A 82 10.58 5.30 4.54
N ILE A 83 10.36 4.04 4.91
CA ILE A 83 10.44 3.60 6.31
C ILE A 83 11.89 3.58 6.81
N ASN A 84 12.85 3.19 5.96
CA ASN A 84 14.27 3.18 6.33
C ASN A 84 14.86 4.60 6.37
N ASN A 85 14.51 5.51 5.45
CA ASN A 85 14.92 6.92 5.55
C ASN A 85 14.28 7.68 6.72
N ILE A 86 13.11 7.26 7.21
CA ILE A 86 12.50 7.83 8.43
C ILE A 86 13.21 7.30 9.69
N ARG A 87 13.78 6.09 9.66
CA ARG A 87 14.49 5.49 10.80
C ARG A 87 15.97 5.86 10.88
N ASP A 88 16.64 6.08 9.74
CA ASP A 88 18.05 6.50 9.69
C ASP A 88 18.25 8.02 9.84
N ASN A 89 17.21 8.84 9.73
CA ASN A 89 17.31 10.28 10.04
C ASN A 89 17.06 10.60 11.53
N THR A 90 16.96 9.59 12.38
CA THR A 90 17.04 9.78 13.82
C THR A 90 18.49 9.65 14.26
N PHE A 91 19.09 10.79 14.60
CA PHE A 91 20.38 10.98 15.29
C PHE A 91 21.64 11.09 14.42
N GLU A 92 21.74 12.14 13.60
CA GLU A 92 22.97 12.93 13.62
C GLU A 92 22.65 14.40 13.92
N GLU A 93 23.05 14.79 15.12
CA GLU A 93 23.00 16.11 15.70
C GLU A 93 23.80 17.10 14.84
N GLY A 94 23.13 17.97 14.08
CA GLY A 94 23.77 19.18 13.53
C GLY A 94 23.55 19.53 12.06
N SER A 95 22.74 18.81 11.28
CA SER A 95 22.49 19.22 9.89
C SER A 95 21.33 20.22 9.80
N THR A 96 21.65 21.50 9.58
CA THR A 96 20.70 22.54 9.17
C THR A 96 20.21 22.26 7.74
N SER A 97 19.33 21.30 7.59
CA SER A 97 18.48 21.22 6.41
C SER A 97 17.07 21.56 6.87
N ILE A 98 16.47 22.56 6.24
CA ILE A 98 15.07 22.94 6.43
C ILE A 98 14.24 21.79 5.86
N ALA A 99 14.17 20.69 6.60
CA ALA A 99 13.22 19.63 6.38
C ALA A 99 11.88 20.21 6.80
N GLN A 100 11.12 20.72 5.84
CA GLN A 100 9.70 20.92 6.03
C GLN A 100 9.12 19.53 6.32
N GLN A 101 8.99 19.24 7.61
CA GLN A 101 8.48 18.00 8.16
C GLN A 101 7.01 17.91 7.76
N PHE A 102 6.74 17.44 6.55
CA PHE A 102 5.40 17.32 6.01
C PHE A 102 4.81 16.01 6.52
N ASN A 103 4.27 16.05 7.73
CA ASN A 103 3.53 14.94 8.28
C ASN A 103 2.09 15.00 7.72
N PRO A 104 1.68 14.06 6.86
CA PRO A 104 0.34 14.07 6.28
C PRO A 104 -0.77 13.90 7.33
N ILE A 105 -0.47 13.30 8.50
CA ILE A 105 -1.41 13.22 9.61
C ILE A 105 -1.65 14.62 10.20
N ASP A 106 -0.59 15.41 10.40
CA ASP A 106 -0.71 16.78 10.94
C ASP A 106 -1.50 17.68 10.00
N LYS A 107 -1.40 17.48 8.68
CA LYS A 107 -2.21 18.21 7.68
C LYS A 107 -3.69 17.84 7.70
N ILE A 108 -4.01 16.57 7.97
CA ILE A 108 -5.40 16.13 8.09
C ILE A 108 -6.02 16.68 9.39
N ILE A 109 -5.26 16.70 10.49
CA ILE A 109 -5.69 17.31 11.75
C ILE A 109 -5.92 18.82 11.57
N GLU A 110 -5.01 19.53 10.89
CA GLU A 110 -5.15 20.97 10.59
C GLU A 110 -6.43 21.29 9.77
N LEU A 111 -6.87 20.38 8.90
CA LEU A 111 -8.13 20.53 8.15
C LEU A 111 -9.37 20.35 9.02
N TYR A 112 -9.31 19.52 10.06
CA TYR A 112 -10.41 19.32 11.00
C TYR A 112 -10.50 20.42 12.07
N GLU A 113 -9.37 21.03 12.47
CA GLU A 113 -9.36 22.13 13.44
C GLU A 113 -9.80 23.49 12.86
N ARG A 114 -9.98 23.59 11.52
CA ARG A 114 -10.41 24.80 10.80
C ARG A 114 -11.89 24.80 10.39
N LEU A 115 -12.67 23.78 10.76
CA LEU A 115 -14.13 23.78 10.68
C LEU A 115 -14.73 24.23 12.02
#